data_AF-A0A3R6WXV6-F1
#
_entry.id   AF-A0A3R6WXV6-F1
#
_cell.length_a   1.000
_cell.length_b   1.000
_cell.length_c   1.000
_cell.angle_alpha   90.00
_cell.angle_beta   90.00
_cell.angle_gamma   90.00
#
_symmetry.space_group_name_H-M   'P 1'
#
loop_
_entity.id
_entity.type
_entity.pdbx_description
1 polymer ?
#
loop_
_entity_poly.entity_id
_entity_poly.type
_entity_poly.pdbx_seq_one_letter_code
_entity_poly.pdbx_strand_id
1 'polypeptide(L)'
;MGIRCLVFTSMVDIFGQLHFRFRSTMVKVVIFLSALATAASAGSVTELPESVTKLIDYSTNPCDDFYQYACGAWFKDAVIPPDGRFIDTATNKISIQNEAVVKKILSDNTTKIGAFYSSCLDTATLSSLGLAPLADSIKAIRSANTTLDLLFVAGELVKYGVPAFVDIRARADNANATKNALFGLRAPLPLHREYYITPYNWNLWKGDYEVYIASVLQLAGYTSEQAAAAVLVIIRFEQTLAGFALSKLEEMEAEASPYTVFNYCELDQKYPLLIGSWLKANGFNVRDQCGGSNDWVGFHDLTYFDKAEALLK
;
A
#
# COMPACT_ATOMS: atom_id res chain seq x y z
N MET A 1 0.67 -12.17 14.36
CA MET A 1 -0.77 -12.45 14.47
C MET A 1 -1.34 -11.57 15.58
N GLY A 2 -2.61 -11.15 15.51
CA GLY A 2 -3.17 -10.25 16.54
C GLY A 2 -4.68 -10.36 16.72
N ILE A 3 -5.16 -10.00 17.91
CA ILE A 3 -6.57 -9.90 18.24
C ILE A 3 -6.81 -8.42 18.58
N ARG A 4 -7.80 -7.78 17.93
CA ARG A 4 -8.08 -6.36 18.12
C ARG A 4 -9.54 -6.14 18.44
N CYS A 5 -9.82 -5.34 19.45
CA CYS A 5 -11.16 -4.87 19.70
C CYS A 5 -11.25 -3.39 19.37
N LEU A 6 -12.16 -3.03 18.47
CA LEU A 6 -12.44 -1.65 18.10
C LEU A 6 -13.56 -1.12 19.01
N VAL A 7 -13.17 -0.40 20.06
CA VAL A 7 -14.11 0.37 20.88
C VAL A 7 -14.35 1.69 20.17
N PHE A 8 -15.61 2.06 19.92
CA PHE A 8 -15.95 3.39 19.40
C PHE A 8 -15.34 4.47 20.32
N THR A 9 -14.29 5.15 19.86
CA THR A 9 -13.62 6.27 20.55
C THR A 9 -14.44 7.55 20.56
N SER A 10 -15.71 7.51 20.15
CA SER A 10 -16.58 8.68 20.02
C SER A 10 -16.86 9.44 21.32
N MET A 11 -16.49 8.92 22.50
CA MET A 11 -16.71 9.62 23.78
C MET A 11 -15.45 10.25 24.38
N VAL A 12 -14.23 9.88 23.95
CA VAL A 12 -13.00 10.37 24.58
C VAL A 12 -12.50 11.68 23.94
N ASP A 13 -12.78 11.91 22.66
CA ASP A 13 -12.34 13.12 21.95
C ASP A 13 -13.13 14.40 22.33
N ILE A 14 -14.30 14.28 22.97
CA ILE A 14 -15.11 15.45 23.37
C ILE A 14 -14.58 16.10 24.67
N PHE A 15 -13.84 15.36 25.51
CA PHE A 15 -13.36 15.88 26.80
C PHE A 15 -11.87 16.28 26.83
N GLY A 16 -11.09 15.99 25.78
CA GLY A 16 -9.63 16.15 25.77
C GLY A 16 -9.07 17.52 25.34
N GLN A 17 -9.90 18.49 24.95
CA GLN A 17 -9.43 19.72 24.29
C GLN A 17 -9.63 21.05 25.06
N LEU A 18 -9.53 21.02 26.40
CA LEU A 18 -9.42 22.26 27.20
C LEU A 18 -8.18 22.26 28.11
N HIS A 19 -7.02 22.54 27.51
CA HIS A 19 -5.88 23.10 28.24
C HIS A 19 -5.65 24.56 27.79
N PHE A 20 -6.41 25.48 28.38
CA PHE A 20 -6.15 26.91 28.27
C PHE A 20 -5.01 27.32 29.22
N ARG A 21 -3.89 27.82 28.67
CA ARG A 21 -2.86 28.54 29.41
C ARG A 21 -3.42 29.87 29.92
N PHE A 22 -3.68 29.97 31.22
CA PHE A 22 -4.03 31.25 31.86
C PHE A 22 -2.77 32.11 32.03
N ARG A 23 -2.66 33.19 31.24
CA ARG A 23 -1.81 34.34 31.54
C ARG A 23 -2.67 35.34 32.31
N SER A 24 -2.24 35.69 33.52
CA SER A 24 -2.95 36.56 34.45
C SER A 24 -3.23 37.94 33.84
N THR A 25 -4.51 38.26 33.61
CA THR A 25 -4.98 39.65 33.51
C THR A 25 -6.42 39.68 34.00
N MET A 26 -6.66 40.47 35.06
CA MET A 26 -7.97 40.64 35.68
C MET A 26 -8.97 41.22 34.67
N VAL A 27 -9.98 40.43 34.29
CA VAL A 27 -11.16 40.92 33.58
C VAL A 27 -12.40 40.47 34.34
N LYS A 28 -13.25 41.45 34.62
CA LYS A 28 -14.45 41.39 35.47
C LYS A 28 -15.37 40.23 35.08
N VAL A 29 -15.73 39.43 36.09
CA VAL A 29 -16.75 38.38 36.03
C VAL A 29 -18.12 39.06 35.84
N VAL A 30 -18.70 38.93 34.65
CA VAL A 30 -20.13 39.14 34.44
C VAL A 30 -20.77 37.77 34.41
N ILE A 31 -21.50 37.44 35.46
CA ILE A 31 -22.25 36.19 35.59
C ILE A 31 -23.47 36.29 34.67
N PHE A 32 -23.39 35.71 33.48
CA PHE A 32 -24.57 35.45 32.65
C PHE A 32 -25.20 34.14 33.10
N LEU A 33 -26.22 34.26 33.94
CA LEU A 33 -27.01 33.20 34.51
C LEU A 33 -28.28 33.01 33.67
N SER A 34 -28.16 32.56 32.41
CA SER A 34 -29.32 32.16 31.60
C SER A 34 -28.92 31.54 30.25
N ALA A 35 -28.81 30.21 30.20
CA ALA A 35 -29.20 29.33 29.08
C ALA A 35 -28.66 27.92 29.31
N LEU A 36 -29.05 27.28 30.41
CA LEU A 36 -28.88 25.84 30.62
C LEU A 36 -30.24 25.16 30.43
N ALA A 37 -30.80 25.22 29.22
CA ALA A 37 -32.08 24.57 28.93
C ALA A 37 -32.33 24.39 27.42
N THR A 38 -31.45 23.69 26.70
CA THR A 38 -31.78 23.02 25.42
C THR A 38 -30.68 22.01 25.03
N ALA A 39 -30.52 20.97 25.84
CA ALA A 39 -29.80 19.75 25.44
C ALA A 39 -30.47 18.55 26.10
N ALA A 40 -31.76 18.38 25.87
CA ALA A 40 -32.53 17.24 26.38
C ALA A 40 -33.49 16.74 25.30
N SER A 41 -32.93 16.26 24.19
CA SER A 41 -33.62 15.35 23.27
C SER A 41 -32.66 14.41 22.52
N ALA A 42 -31.42 14.25 22.99
CA ALA A 42 -30.70 13.01 22.75
C ALA A 42 -31.19 12.02 23.82
N GLY A 43 -31.94 10.99 23.41
CA GLY A 43 -32.44 9.99 24.33
C GLY A 43 -31.31 9.47 25.21
N SER A 44 -31.49 9.52 26.53
CA SER A 44 -30.54 8.96 27.49
C SER A 44 -30.51 7.45 27.27
N VAL A 45 -29.47 6.93 26.63
CA VAL A 45 -29.24 5.48 26.58
C VAL A 45 -28.88 5.06 28.01
N THR A 46 -29.87 4.54 28.75
CA THR A 46 -29.68 4.13 30.15
C THR A 46 -28.98 2.77 30.27
N GLU A 47 -28.99 1.99 29.19
CA GLU A 47 -28.37 0.66 29.13
C GLU A 47 -27.62 0.48 27.81
N LEU A 48 -26.41 -0.08 27.89
CA LEU A 48 -25.64 -0.43 26.70
C LEU A 48 -26.32 -1.59 25.95
N PRO A 49 -26.32 -1.58 24.60
CA PRO A 49 -26.84 -2.71 23.83
C PRO A 49 -26.15 -4.02 24.20
N GLU A 50 -26.88 -5.14 24.12
CA GLU A 50 -26.33 -6.47 24.43
C GLU A 50 -25.06 -6.80 23.63
N SER A 51 -24.98 -6.32 22.39
CA SER A 51 -23.80 -6.48 21.53
C SER A 51 -22.54 -5.79 22.08
N VAL A 52 -22.71 -4.80 22.95
CA VAL A 52 -21.62 -4.08 23.62
C VAL A 52 -21.33 -4.71 24.98
N THR A 53 -22.37 -5.01 25.78
CA THR A 53 -22.17 -5.58 27.13
C THR A 53 -21.47 -6.93 27.09
N LYS A 54 -21.68 -7.74 26.05
CA LYS A 54 -20.96 -9.01 25.83
C LYS A 54 -19.44 -8.87 25.61
N LEU A 55 -18.95 -7.67 25.30
CA LEU A 55 -17.51 -7.44 25.09
C LEU A 55 -16.79 -7.08 26.39
N ILE A 56 -17.53 -6.54 27.37
CA ILE A 56 -16.99 -5.90 28.57
C ILE A 56 -16.56 -6.93 29.62
N ASP A 57 -15.34 -6.79 30.12
CA ASP A 57 -14.84 -7.46 31.32
C ASP A 57 -15.01 -6.56 32.55
N TYR A 58 -16.16 -6.68 33.21
CA TYR A 58 -16.50 -5.90 34.41
C TYR A 58 -15.58 -6.15 35.62
N SER A 59 -14.69 -7.14 35.56
CA SER A 59 -13.69 -7.37 36.62
C SER A 59 -12.46 -6.45 36.51
N THR A 60 -12.29 -5.77 35.37
CA THR A 60 -11.16 -4.86 35.13
C THR A 60 -11.53 -3.41 35.45
N ASN A 61 -10.65 -2.69 36.12
CA ASN A 61 -10.85 -1.26 36.35
C ASN A 61 -10.64 -0.46 35.04
N PRO A 62 -11.67 0.24 34.53
CA PRO A 62 -11.56 1.00 33.28
C PRO A 62 -10.54 2.15 33.35
N CYS A 63 -10.19 2.65 34.54
CA CYS A 63 -9.19 3.71 34.71
C CYS A 63 -7.75 3.19 34.61
N ASP A 64 -7.54 1.88 34.78
CA ASP A 64 -6.21 1.26 34.74
C ASP A 64 -5.92 0.67 33.36
N ASP A 65 -6.87 -0.08 32.80
CA ASP A 65 -6.81 -0.64 31.45
C ASP A 65 -8.20 -0.63 30.80
N PHE A 66 -8.48 0.45 30.09
CA PHE A 66 -9.76 0.60 29.40
C PHE A 66 -9.96 -0.41 28.27
N TYR A 67 -8.88 -0.88 27.63
CA TYR A 67 -8.99 -1.89 26.58
C TYR A 67 -9.43 -3.23 27.17
N GLN A 68 -8.78 -3.67 28.24
CA GLN A 68 -9.15 -4.91 28.91
C GLN A 68 -10.54 -4.81 29.54
N TYR A 69 -10.94 -3.67 30.11
CA TYR A 69 -12.33 -3.46 30.55
C TYR A 69 -13.33 -3.57 29.39
N ALA A 70 -13.12 -2.83 28.30
CA ALA A 70 -14.12 -2.74 27.23
C ALA A 70 -14.20 -4.01 26.36
N CYS A 71 -13.12 -4.78 26.30
CA CYS A 71 -12.96 -5.87 25.32
C CYS A 71 -12.54 -7.21 25.92
N GLY A 72 -12.22 -7.25 27.21
CA GLY A 72 -11.59 -8.40 27.84
C GLY A 72 -12.44 -9.66 27.82
N ALA A 73 -13.77 -9.54 27.80
CA ALA A 73 -14.64 -10.71 27.69
C ALA A 73 -14.55 -11.32 26.29
N TRP A 74 -14.61 -10.49 25.24
CA TRP A 74 -14.45 -10.96 23.86
C TRP A 74 -13.02 -11.47 23.58
N PHE A 75 -12.01 -10.79 24.10
CA PHE A 75 -10.61 -11.13 23.87
C PHE A 75 -10.26 -12.54 24.38
N LYS A 76 -10.89 -13.00 25.46
CA LYS A 76 -10.71 -14.36 26.03
C LYS A 76 -11.15 -15.46 25.06
N ASP A 77 -12.20 -15.21 24.27
CA ASP A 77 -12.82 -16.19 23.39
C ASP A 77 -12.43 -16.02 21.91
N ALA A 78 -11.78 -14.91 21.56
CA ALA A 78 -11.44 -14.59 20.18
C ALA A 78 -10.37 -15.55 19.62
N VAL A 79 -10.70 -16.22 18.51
CA VAL A 79 -9.78 -17.11 17.78
C VAL A 79 -9.44 -16.49 16.44
N ILE A 80 -8.15 -16.39 16.13
CA ILE A 80 -7.68 -15.98 14.81
C ILE A 80 -7.92 -17.14 13.84
N PRO A 81 -8.65 -16.95 12.73
CA PRO A 81 -8.85 -17.99 11.73
C PRO A 81 -7.52 -18.52 11.17
N PRO A 82 -7.44 -19.80 10.73
CA PRO A 82 -6.21 -20.38 10.20
C PRO A 82 -5.63 -19.62 8.99
N ASP A 83 -6.50 -19.04 8.17
CA ASP A 83 -6.19 -18.21 7.01
C ASP A 83 -6.08 -16.71 7.32
N GLY A 84 -6.28 -16.34 8.60
CA GLY A 84 -6.27 -14.96 9.07
C GLY A 84 -4.96 -14.58 9.75
N ARG A 85 -4.51 -13.33 9.54
CA ARG A 85 -3.41 -12.74 10.33
C ARG A 85 -3.90 -12.12 11.64
N PHE A 86 -5.15 -11.67 11.68
CA PHE A 86 -5.78 -11.07 12.84
C PHE A 86 -7.29 -11.25 12.83
N ILE A 87 -7.92 -11.04 13.98
CA ILE A 87 -9.38 -10.98 14.13
C ILE A 87 -9.76 -9.72 14.91
N ASP A 88 -10.87 -9.10 14.53
CA ASP A 88 -11.46 -7.98 15.25
C ASP A 88 -12.99 -8.02 15.32
N THR A 89 -13.54 -7.17 16.20
CA THR A 89 -14.98 -7.08 16.47
C THR A 89 -15.80 -6.37 15.40
N ALA A 90 -15.15 -5.68 14.45
CA ALA A 90 -15.82 -4.77 13.52
C ALA A 90 -15.53 -5.13 12.05
N THR A 91 -14.30 -4.91 11.59
CA THR A 91 -13.91 -5.06 10.19
C THR A 91 -13.98 -6.52 9.73
N ASN A 92 -13.52 -7.49 10.54
CA ASN A 92 -13.57 -8.89 10.13
C ASN A 92 -15.01 -9.41 10.04
N LYS A 93 -15.85 -9.09 11.03
CA LYS A 93 -17.26 -9.49 11.03
C LYS A 93 -18.00 -8.91 9.81
N ILE A 94 -17.80 -7.62 9.53
CA ILE A 94 -18.40 -6.96 8.37
C ILE A 94 -17.85 -7.57 7.07
N SER A 95 -16.54 -7.83 7.01
CA SER A 95 -15.90 -8.43 5.83
C SER A 95 -16.49 -9.80 5.51
N ILE A 96 -16.66 -10.68 6.51
CA ILE A 96 -17.25 -12.02 6.34
C ILE A 96 -18.70 -11.92 5.82
N GLN A 97 -19.50 -11.02 6.42
CA GLN A 97 -20.88 -10.81 5.99
C GLN A 97 -20.97 -10.28 4.56
N ASN A 98 -20.12 -9.30 4.23
CA ASN A 98 -20.03 -8.73 2.88
C ASN A 98 -19.56 -9.76 1.87
N GLU A 99 -18.60 -10.61 2.21
CA GLU A 99 -18.10 -11.66 1.33
C GLU A 99 -19.22 -12.63 0.93
N ALA A 100 -20.09 -13.02 1.85
CA ALA A 100 -21.25 -13.86 1.55
C ALA A 100 -22.21 -13.18 0.54
N VAL A 101 -22.48 -11.88 0.72
CA VAL A 101 -23.32 -11.10 -0.20
C VAL A 101 -22.67 -10.97 -1.57
N VAL A 102 -21.36 -10.63 -1.61
CA VAL A 102 -20.59 -10.49 -2.85
C VAL A 102 -20.54 -11.82 -3.60
N LYS A 103 -20.25 -12.95 -2.93
CA LYS A 103 -20.27 -14.28 -3.56
C LYS A 103 -21.61 -14.60 -4.20
N LYS A 104 -22.71 -14.23 -3.54
CA LYS A 104 -24.05 -14.41 -4.11
C LYS A 104 -24.23 -13.59 -5.39
N ILE A 105 -23.80 -12.33 -5.41
CA ILE A 105 -23.85 -11.48 -6.62
C ILE A 105 -22.98 -12.06 -7.74
N LEU A 106 -21.75 -12.50 -7.41
CA LEU A 106 -20.78 -13.01 -8.37
C LEU A 106 -21.13 -14.40 -8.92
N SER A 107 -22.02 -15.14 -8.26
CA SER A 107 -22.47 -16.47 -8.73
C SER A 107 -23.28 -16.43 -10.03
N ASP A 108 -23.77 -15.25 -10.44
CA ASP A 108 -24.41 -15.06 -11.74
C ASP A 108 -23.39 -14.91 -12.87
N ASN A 109 -23.08 -16.03 -13.52
CA ASN A 109 -22.12 -16.10 -14.62
C ASN A 109 -22.58 -15.43 -15.93
N THR A 110 -23.83 -14.95 -16.02
CA THR A 110 -24.33 -14.24 -17.20
C THR A 110 -23.80 -12.81 -17.29
N THR A 111 -23.33 -12.27 -16.17
CA THR A 111 -22.70 -10.95 -16.10
C THR A 111 -21.20 -11.03 -16.41
N LYS A 112 -20.61 -9.95 -16.93
CA LYS A 112 -19.16 -9.88 -17.15
C LYS A 112 -18.37 -10.12 -15.86
N ILE A 113 -18.86 -9.60 -14.73
CA ILE A 113 -18.18 -9.74 -13.44
C ILE A 113 -18.30 -11.17 -12.89
N GLY A 114 -19.44 -11.85 -13.08
CA GLY A 114 -19.60 -13.24 -12.68
C GLY A 114 -18.82 -14.21 -13.58
N ALA A 115 -18.73 -13.93 -14.89
CA ALA A 115 -17.85 -14.67 -15.79
C ALA A 115 -16.37 -14.50 -15.39
N PHE A 116 -15.95 -13.27 -15.07
CA PHE A 116 -14.60 -13.00 -14.55
C PHE A 116 -14.34 -13.75 -13.23
N TYR A 117 -15.26 -13.69 -12.27
CA TYR A 117 -15.16 -14.45 -11.02
C TYR A 117 -15.06 -15.95 -11.26
N SER A 118 -15.88 -16.51 -12.14
CA SER A 118 -15.87 -17.94 -12.48
C SER A 118 -14.54 -18.37 -13.10
N SER A 119 -13.91 -17.51 -13.90
CA SER A 119 -12.58 -17.79 -14.47
C SER A 119 -11.48 -17.92 -13.42
N CYS A 120 -11.60 -17.24 -12.28
CA CYS A 120 -10.67 -17.35 -11.15
C CYS A 120 -10.85 -18.68 -10.39
N LEU A 121 -12.07 -19.24 -10.38
CA LEU A 121 -12.38 -20.49 -9.69
C LEU A 121 -12.09 -21.75 -10.51
N ASP A 122 -11.96 -21.63 -11.83
CA ASP A 122 -11.66 -22.76 -12.74
C ASP A 122 -10.19 -23.17 -12.67
N THR A 123 -9.83 -23.79 -11.54
CA THR A 123 -8.48 -24.30 -11.28
C THR A 123 -8.05 -25.39 -12.25
N ALA A 124 -8.98 -26.12 -12.88
CA ALA A 124 -8.66 -27.12 -13.89
C ALA A 124 -8.10 -26.47 -15.15
N THR A 125 -8.79 -25.44 -15.67
CA THR A 125 -8.29 -24.66 -16.81
C THR A 125 -6.98 -23.94 -16.47
N LEU A 126 -6.88 -23.31 -15.29
CA LEU A 126 -5.65 -22.63 -14.86
C LEU A 126 -4.45 -23.61 -14.78
N SER A 127 -4.67 -24.81 -14.24
CA SER A 127 -3.63 -25.85 -14.16
C SER A 127 -3.23 -26.38 -15.54
N SER A 128 -4.20 -26.51 -16.45
CA SER A 128 -3.94 -26.95 -17.83
C SER A 128 -3.16 -25.90 -18.64
N LEU A 129 -3.40 -24.61 -18.41
CA LEU A 129 -2.71 -23.53 -19.11
C LEU A 129 -1.27 -23.36 -18.61
N GLY A 130 -1.02 -23.60 -17.32
CA GLY A 130 0.28 -23.43 -16.70
C GLY A 130 0.85 -22.04 -16.99
N LEU A 131 2.05 -21.98 -17.58
CA LEU A 131 2.73 -20.73 -17.93
C LEU A 131 2.41 -20.19 -19.32
N ALA A 132 1.60 -20.87 -20.12
CA ALA A 132 1.33 -20.46 -21.50
C ALA A 132 0.88 -18.98 -21.62
N PRO A 133 0.01 -18.43 -20.73
CA PRO A 133 -0.38 -17.02 -20.79
C PRO A 133 0.75 -16.02 -20.52
N LEU A 134 1.85 -16.44 -19.89
CA LEU A 134 2.99 -15.59 -19.55
C LEU A 134 4.18 -15.77 -20.53
N ALA A 135 4.05 -16.66 -21.51
CA ALA A 135 5.16 -17.07 -22.37
C ALA A 135 5.79 -15.90 -23.13
N ASP A 136 4.98 -15.00 -23.69
CA ASP A 136 5.48 -13.85 -24.46
C ASP A 136 6.22 -12.84 -23.57
N SER A 137 5.69 -12.54 -22.38
CA SER A 137 6.36 -11.66 -21.41
C SER A 137 7.69 -12.25 -20.93
N ILE A 138 7.71 -13.55 -20.59
CA ILE A 138 8.94 -14.24 -20.17
C ILE A 138 9.95 -14.26 -21.32
N LYS A 139 9.50 -14.50 -22.55
CA LYS A 139 10.36 -14.50 -23.74
C LYS A 139 10.95 -13.11 -24.00
N ALA A 140 10.16 -12.05 -23.89
CA ALA A 140 10.62 -10.68 -24.06
C ALA A 140 11.72 -10.34 -23.04
N ILE A 141 11.52 -10.68 -21.76
CA ILE A 141 12.52 -10.49 -20.70
C ILE A 141 13.81 -11.25 -21.03
N ARG A 142 13.71 -12.53 -21.42
CA ARG A 142 14.87 -13.38 -21.73
C ARG A 142 15.61 -12.99 -23.01
N SER A 143 14.94 -12.28 -23.91
CA SER A 143 15.50 -11.88 -25.20
C SER A 143 16.17 -10.50 -25.16
N ALA A 144 16.06 -9.77 -24.05
CA ALA A 144 16.76 -8.51 -23.84
C ALA A 144 18.28 -8.77 -23.69
N ASN A 145 19.09 -8.17 -24.57
CA ASN A 145 20.54 -8.40 -24.59
C ASN A 145 21.34 -7.24 -23.98
N THR A 146 20.69 -6.11 -23.75
CA THR A 146 21.29 -4.92 -23.13
C THR A 146 20.42 -4.43 -21.98
N THR A 147 21.01 -3.65 -21.07
CA THR A 147 20.24 -3.00 -19.99
C THR A 147 19.11 -2.14 -20.56
N LEU A 148 19.36 -1.44 -21.67
CA LEU A 148 18.34 -0.61 -22.32
C LEU A 148 17.18 -1.46 -22.86
N ASP A 149 17.46 -2.57 -23.54
CA ASP A 149 16.41 -3.50 -24.02
C ASP A 149 15.55 -4.01 -22.86
N LEU A 150 16.19 -4.38 -21.75
CA LEU A 150 15.49 -4.85 -20.55
C LEU A 150 14.59 -3.77 -19.96
N LEU A 151 15.04 -2.52 -19.94
CA LEU A 151 14.27 -1.39 -19.42
C LEU A 151 13.10 -1.02 -20.35
N PHE A 152 13.24 -1.19 -21.66
CA PHE A 152 12.11 -1.12 -22.58
C PHE A 152 11.06 -2.18 -22.27
N VAL A 153 11.47 -3.44 -22.10
CA VAL A 153 10.57 -4.53 -21.70
C VAL A 153 9.90 -4.22 -20.37
N ALA A 154 10.66 -3.73 -19.37
CA ALA A 154 10.12 -3.31 -18.08
C ALA A 154 9.05 -2.20 -18.21
N GLY A 155 9.29 -1.22 -19.08
CA GLY A 155 8.32 -0.16 -19.39
C GLY A 155 7.03 -0.70 -20.02
N GLU A 156 7.11 -1.71 -20.87
CA GLU A 156 5.93 -2.36 -21.47
C GLU A 156 5.15 -3.22 -20.48
N LEU A 157 5.83 -3.87 -19.53
CA LEU A 157 5.21 -4.73 -18.52
C LEU A 157 4.24 -3.99 -17.59
N VAL A 158 4.36 -2.67 -17.49
CA VAL A 158 3.42 -1.81 -16.76
C VAL A 158 1.99 -1.94 -17.30
N LYS A 159 1.81 -2.22 -18.60
CA LYS A 159 0.50 -2.47 -19.24
C LYS A 159 -0.20 -3.71 -18.66
N TYR A 160 0.57 -4.64 -18.09
CA TYR A 160 0.10 -5.84 -17.40
C TYR A 160 0.07 -5.67 -15.88
N GLY A 161 0.25 -4.45 -15.37
CA GLY A 161 0.27 -4.17 -13.94
C GLY A 161 1.56 -4.57 -13.22
N VAL A 162 2.67 -4.74 -13.96
CA VAL A 162 3.98 -5.13 -13.40
C VAL A 162 4.99 -3.99 -13.61
N PRO A 163 4.94 -2.91 -12.82
CA PRO A 163 5.97 -1.88 -12.86
C PRO A 163 7.29 -2.42 -12.32
N ALA A 164 8.39 -2.13 -13.02
CA ALA A 164 9.74 -2.47 -12.58
C ALA A 164 10.64 -1.24 -12.69
N PHE A 165 11.52 -1.06 -11.69
CA PHE A 165 12.42 0.09 -11.51
C PHE A 165 11.72 1.45 -11.28
N VAL A 166 10.75 1.82 -12.12
CA VAL A 166 9.97 3.06 -12.04
C VAL A 166 8.49 2.77 -12.27
N ASP A 167 7.64 3.56 -11.64
CA ASP A 167 6.19 3.47 -11.73
C ASP A 167 5.61 4.88 -11.91
N ILE A 168 5.40 5.28 -13.16
CA ILE A 168 4.80 6.58 -13.48
C ILE A 168 3.28 6.41 -13.59
N ARG A 169 2.54 7.16 -12.76
CA ARG A 169 1.08 7.05 -12.68
C ARG A 169 0.40 8.40 -12.83
N ALA A 170 -0.78 8.39 -13.45
CA ALA A 170 -1.68 9.53 -13.40
C ALA A 170 -2.31 9.62 -12.00
N ARG A 171 -2.22 10.81 -11.39
CA ARG A 171 -2.83 11.15 -10.10
C ARG A 171 -3.41 12.56 -10.17
N ALA A 172 -4.26 12.91 -9.20
CA ALA A 172 -4.66 14.31 -9.03
C ALA A 172 -3.41 15.17 -8.80
N ASP A 173 -3.38 16.34 -9.40
CA ASP A 173 -2.28 17.29 -9.21
C ASP A 173 -2.39 17.91 -7.80
N ASN A 174 -1.35 17.70 -6.98
CA ASN A 174 -1.30 18.20 -5.60
C ASN A 174 -1.34 19.73 -5.51
N ALA A 175 -0.86 20.45 -6.54
CA ALA A 175 -0.94 21.90 -6.62
C ALA A 175 -2.27 22.39 -7.22
N ASN A 176 -2.95 21.55 -8.00
CA ASN A 176 -4.25 21.86 -8.59
C ASN A 176 -5.16 20.63 -8.71
N ALA A 177 -5.99 20.41 -7.70
CA ALA A 177 -6.91 19.27 -7.63
C ALA A 177 -7.97 19.20 -8.76
N THR A 178 -8.07 20.21 -9.64
CA THR A 178 -8.93 20.17 -10.84
C THR A 178 -8.27 19.48 -12.03
N LYS A 179 -6.98 19.14 -11.93
CA LYS A 179 -6.19 18.49 -12.98
C LYS A 179 -5.65 17.15 -12.52
N ASN A 180 -5.37 16.29 -13.50
CA ASN A 180 -4.50 15.15 -13.31
C ASN A 180 -3.11 15.47 -13.86
N ALA A 181 -2.10 14.87 -13.25
CA ALA A 181 -0.72 14.92 -13.69
C ALA A 181 -0.06 13.55 -13.56
N LEU A 182 1.05 13.36 -14.27
CA LEU A 182 1.90 12.19 -14.09
C LEU A 182 2.83 12.41 -12.89
N PHE A 183 2.96 11.40 -12.05
CA PHE A 183 3.94 11.38 -10.97
C PHE A 183 4.82 10.15 -11.10
N GLY A 184 6.14 10.37 -11.05
CA GLY A 184 7.13 9.32 -11.05
C GLY A 184 7.32 8.78 -9.63
N LEU A 185 7.08 7.48 -9.48
CA LEU A 185 7.22 6.78 -8.22
C LEU A 185 8.29 5.69 -8.38
N ARG A 186 8.91 5.34 -7.26
CA ARG A 186 9.71 4.12 -7.18
C ARG A 186 8.80 2.91 -7.37
N ALA A 187 9.23 1.94 -8.18
CA ALA A 187 8.52 0.68 -8.29
C ALA A 187 8.50 -0.06 -6.93
N PRO A 188 7.37 -0.68 -6.55
CA PRO A 188 7.29 -1.43 -5.31
C PRO A 188 8.25 -2.63 -5.32
N LEU A 189 8.83 -2.92 -4.16
CA LEU A 189 9.58 -4.17 -3.93
C LEU A 189 8.64 -5.20 -3.28
N PRO A 190 8.93 -6.52 -3.43
CA PRO A 190 8.10 -7.57 -2.85
C PRO A 190 7.95 -7.47 -1.32
N LEU A 191 8.98 -6.97 -0.62
CA LEU A 191 8.93 -6.73 0.81
C LEU A 191 8.95 -5.22 1.14
N HIS A 192 8.42 -4.86 2.30
CA HIS A 192 8.56 -3.49 2.80
C HIS A 192 10.03 -3.18 3.08
N ARG A 193 10.47 -1.94 2.83
CA ARG A 193 11.88 -1.50 2.90
C ARG A 193 12.57 -1.96 4.19
N GLU A 194 11.89 -1.87 5.32
CA GLU A 194 12.41 -2.23 6.64
C GLU A 194 12.87 -3.69 6.77
N TYR A 195 12.32 -4.60 5.95
CA TYR A 195 12.76 -6.01 5.92
C TYR A 195 14.08 -6.19 5.20
N TYR A 196 14.43 -5.30 4.26
CA TYR A 196 15.71 -5.35 3.56
C TYR A 196 16.83 -4.68 4.36
N ILE A 197 16.54 -3.54 5.01
CA ILE A 197 17.59 -2.69 5.61
C ILE A 197 17.82 -2.93 7.11
N THR A 198 16.88 -3.56 7.81
CA THR A 198 16.99 -3.82 9.25
C THR A 198 17.54 -5.22 9.47
N PRO A 199 18.74 -5.41 10.04
CA PRO A 199 19.36 -6.73 10.18
C PRO A 199 18.48 -7.75 10.93
N TYR A 200 17.79 -7.31 11.98
CA TYR A 200 16.87 -8.17 12.72
C TYR A 200 15.72 -8.68 11.84
N ASN A 201 15.02 -7.78 11.14
CA ASN A 201 13.91 -8.16 10.26
C ASN A 201 14.40 -9.02 9.09
N TRP A 202 15.54 -8.68 8.49
CA TRP A 202 16.11 -9.45 7.40
C TRP A 202 16.40 -10.89 7.82
N ASN A 203 17.05 -11.08 8.97
CA ASN A 203 17.39 -12.41 9.47
C ASN A 203 16.16 -13.27 9.80
N LEU A 204 15.01 -12.67 10.12
CA LEU A 204 13.76 -13.40 10.35
C LEU A 204 13.14 -13.96 9.07
N TRP A 205 13.31 -13.30 7.92
CA TRP A 205 12.57 -13.63 6.69
C TRP A 205 13.45 -14.14 5.55
N LYS A 206 14.78 -13.92 5.62
CA LYS A 206 15.71 -14.27 4.53
C LYS A 206 15.56 -15.72 4.07
N GLY A 207 15.51 -16.68 5.00
CA GLY A 207 15.47 -18.11 4.64
C GLY A 207 14.23 -18.46 3.80
N ASP A 208 13.04 -18.03 4.24
CA ASP A 208 11.80 -18.27 3.50
C ASP A 208 11.79 -17.51 2.17
N TYR A 209 12.38 -16.31 2.13
CA TYR A 209 12.44 -15.51 0.92
C TYR A 209 13.38 -16.12 -0.15
N GLU A 210 14.51 -16.69 0.27
CA GLU A 210 15.41 -17.44 -0.62
C GLU A 210 14.70 -18.66 -1.24
N VAL A 211 13.94 -19.40 -0.44
CA VAL A 211 13.13 -20.54 -0.92
C VAL A 211 12.04 -20.06 -1.89
N TYR A 212 11.36 -18.96 -1.58
CA TYR A 212 10.34 -18.38 -2.44
C TYR A 212 10.90 -17.99 -3.81
N ILE A 213 12.00 -17.23 -3.85
CA ILE A 213 12.64 -16.82 -5.11
C ILE A 213 13.05 -18.05 -5.94
N ALA A 214 13.73 -19.01 -5.31
CA ALA A 214 14.17 -20.22 -6.00
C ALA A 214 13.00 -21.04 -6.56
N SER A 215 11.89 -21.10 -5.82
CA SER A 215 10.69 -21.83 -6.24
C SER A 215 10.00 -21.15 -7.43
N VAL A 216 9.83 -19.83 -7.38
CA VAL A 216 9.22 -19.06 -8.47
C VAL A 216 10.06 -19.14 -9.75
N LEU A 217 11.39 -19.07 -9.64
CA LEU A 217 12.28 -19.22 -10.79
C LEU A 217 12.19 -20.62 -11.41
N GLN A 218 12.17 -21.67 -10.58
CA GLN A 218 12.01 -23.04 -11.08
C GLN A 218 10.66 -23.23 -11.76
N LEU A 219 9.58 -22.68 -11.18
CA LEU A 219 8.26 -22.67 -11.83
C LEU A 219 8.33 -21.96 -13.19
N ALA A 220 9.07 -20.86 -13.29
CA ALA A 220 9.35 -20.14 -14.54
C ALA A 220 10.28 -20.89 -15.54
N GLY A 221 10.73 -22.11 -15.21
CA GLY A 221 11.52 -22.97 -16.09
C GLY A 221 13.04 -22.82 -15.96
N TYR A 222 13.55 -22.18 -14.90
CA TYR A 222 14.98 -22.23 -14.59
C TYR A 222 15.36 -23.58 -13.98
N THR A 223 16.58 -24.06 -14.21
CA THR A 223 17.09 -25.24 -13.49
C THR A 223 17.33 -24.91 -12.02
N SER A 224 17.44 -25.94 -11.17
CA SER A 224 17.73 -25.76 -9.74
C SER A 224 19.02 -24.97 -9.53
N GLU A 225 20.06 -25.24 -10.32
CA GLU A 225 21.36 -24.57 -10.26
C GLU A 225 21.26 -23.10 -10.68
N GLN A 226 20.53 -22.81 -11.76
CA GLN A 226 20.32 -21.43 -12.20
C GLN A 226 19.52 -20.63 -11.18
N ALA A 227 18.46 -21.23 -10.62
CA ALA A 227 17.64 -20.60 -9.60
C ALA A 227 18.47 -20.29 -8.34
N ALA A 228 19.25 -21.26 -7.85
CA ALA A 228 20.12 -21.08 -6.69
C ALA A 228 21.16 -19.97 -6.91
N ALA A 229 21.77 -19.90 -8.10
CA ALA A 229 22.72 -18.84 -8.44
C ALA A 229 22.06 -17.45 -8.51
N ALA A 230 20.82 -17.37 -8.99
CA ALA A 230 20.10 -16.11 -9.14
C ALA A 230 19.60 -15.52 -7.81
N VAL A 231 19.30 -16.34 -6.81
CA VAL A 231 18.74 -15.90 -5.51
C VAL A 231 19.59 -14.79 -4.88
N LEU A 232 20.90 -14.98 -4.76
CA LEU A 232 21.79 -13.99 -4.14
C LEU A 232 21.88 -12.70 -4.95
N VAL A 233 21.82 -12.81 -6.27
CA VAL A 233 21.86 -11.65 -7.18
C VAL A 233 20.60 -10.81 -7.04
N ILE A 234 19.42 -11.45 -7.03
CA ILE A 234 18.12 -10.79 -6.86
C ILE A 234 18.06 -10.11 -5.51
N ILE A 235 18.38 -10.82 -4.43
CA ILE A 235 18.36 -10.26 -3.07
C ILE A 235 19.28 -9.04 -2.97
N ARG A 236 20.51 -9.13 -3.47
CA ARG A 236 21.45 -8.01 -3.43
C ARG A 236 20.94 -6.82 -4.23
N PHE A 237 20.34 -7.07 -5.40
CA PHE A 237 19.76 -6.04 -6.23
C PHE A 237 18.59 -5.33 -5.51
N GLU A 238 17.66 -6.09 -4.94
CA GLU A 238 16.52 -5.55 -4.18
C GLU A 238 16.97 -4.78 -2.93
N GLN A 239 17.96 -5.30 -2.18
CA GLN A 239 18.53 -4.60 -1.02
C GLN A 239 19.20 -3.28 -1.42
N THR A 240 19.86 -3.24 -2.58
CA THR A 240 20.47 -2.01 -3.11
C THR A 240 19.38 -0.97 -3.41
N LEU A 241 18.31 -1.36 -4.11
CA LEU A 241 17.18 -0.47 -4.39
C LEU A 241 16.45 -0.03 -3.11
N ALA A 242 16.27 -0.93 -2.13
CA ALA A 242 15.69 -0.59 -0.84
C ALA A 242 16.54 0.45 -0.09
N GLY A 243 17.87 0.38 -0.23
CA GLY A 243 18.81 1.36 0.32
C GLY A 243 18.72 2.74 -0.34
N PHE A 244 18.19 2.83 -1.56
CA PHE A 244 18.00 4.12 -2.24
C PHE A 244 16.72 4.83 -1.81
N ALA A 245 15.72 4.06 -1.37
CA ALA A 245 14.44 4.60 -0.92
C ALA A 245 14.60 5.38 0.40
N LEU A 246 13.73 6.38 0.57
CA LEU A 246 13.55 7.13 1.80
C LEU A 246 12.95 6.24 2.92
N SER A 247 13.12 6.65 4.17
CA SER A 247 12.33 6.10 5.27
C SER A 247 10.87 6.53 5.15
N LYS A 248 9.95 5.82 5.82
CA LYS A 248 8.52 6.16 5.79
C LYS A 248 8.24 7.61 6.24
N LEU A 249 8.98 8.10 7.24
CA LEU A 249 8.82 9.47 7.73
C LEU A 249 9.27 10.48 6.65
N GLU A 250 10.44 10.25 6.05
CA GLU A 250 10.96 11.09 4.98
C GLU A 250 10.06 11.07 3.73
N GLU A 251 9.48 9.90 3.36
CA GLU A 251 8.49 9.81 2.27
C GLU A 251 7.27 10.69 2.58
N MET A 252 6.74 10.65 3.80
CA MET A 252 5.60 11.49 4.22
C MET A 252 5.95 12.99 4.19
N GLU A 253 7.15 13.36 4.63
CA GLU A 253 7.63 14.75 4.60
C GLU A 253 7.83 15.26 3.16
N ALA A 254 8.33 14.41 2.27
CA ALA A 254 8.48 14.71 0.85
C ALA A 254 7.13 14.88 0.15
N GLU A 255 6.14 14.03 0.44
CA GLU A 255 4.79 14.14 -0.10
C GLU A 255 4.06 15.41 0.39
N ALA A 256 4.36 15.88 1.61
CA ALA A 256 3.83 17.12 2.16
C ALA A 256 4.52 18.39 1.58
N SER A 257 5.64 18.21 0.88
CA SER A 257 6.42 19.30 0.30
C SER A 257 6.07 19.54 -1.18
N PRO A 258 6.33 20.74 -1.73
CA PRO A 258 6.17 20.97 -3.17
C PRO A 258 7.00 19.99 -4.00
N TYR A 259 6.41 19.47 -5.08
CA TYR A 259 7.08 18.55 -5.99
C TYR A 259 7.86 19.30 -7.09
N THR A 260 8.90 18.66 -7.62
CA THR A 260 9.64 19.14 -8.80
C THR A 260 9.01 18.55 -10.05
N VAL A 261 9.00 19.32 -11.15
CA VAL A 261 8.50 18.86 -12.45
C VAL A 261 9.62 18.88 -13.48
N PHE A 262 9.55 17.93 -14.41
CA PHE A 262 10.38 17.90 -15.61
C PHE A 262 9.50 17.53 -16.79
N ASN A 263 9.76 18.13 -17.95
CA ASN A 263 9.12 17.68 -19.18
C ASN A 263 9.75 16.37 -19.69
N TYR A 264 9.11 15.72 -20.67
CA TYR A 264 9.57 14.42 -21.17
C TYR A 264 10.96 14.46 -21.83
N CYS A 265 11.34 15.56 -22.49
CA CYS A 265 12.66 15.69 -23.13
C CYS A 265 13.76 15.78 -22.05
N GLU A 266 13.52 16.55 -20.99
CA GLU A 266 14.43 16.74 -19.87
C GLU A 266 14.65 15.43 -19.12
N LEU A 267 13.57 14.66 -18.94
CA LEU A 267 13.65 13.34 -18.31
C LEU A 267 14.42 12.33 -19.15
N ASP A 268 14.24 12.35 -20.49
CA ASP A 268 15.03 11.48 -21.36
C ASP A 268 16.52 11.85 -21.35
N GLN A 269 16.86 13.12 -21.17
CA GLN A 269 18.25 13.57 -21.06
C GLN A 269 18.84 13.27 -19.68
N LYS A 270 18.07 13.49 -18.61
CA LYS A 270 18.53 13.31 -17.22
C LYS A 270 18.60 11.83 -16.82
N TYR A 271 17.60 11.05 -17.21
CA TYR A 271 17.44 9.64 -16.87
C TYR A 271 17.17 8.79 -18.11
N PRO A 272 18.10 8.76 -19.09
CA PRO A 272 17.89 8.09 -20.38
C PRO A 272 17.58 6.60 -20.25
N LEU A 273 18.15 5.94 -19.24
CA LEU A 273 17.90 4.52 -18.98
C LEU A 273 16.62 4.33 -18.20
N LEU A 274 16.47 4.95 -17.02
CA LEU A 274 15.37 4.65 -16.11
C LEU A 274 14.02 5.21 -16.59
N ILE A 275 13.93 6.52 -16.81
CA ILE A 275 12.66 7.19 -17.10
C ILE A 275 12.47 7.36 -18.61
N GLY A 276 13.54 7.67 -19.33
CA GLY A 276 13.53 7.84 -20.78
C GLY A 276 13.04 6.59 -21.51
N SER A 277 13.56 5.42 -21.16
CA SER A 277 13.09 4.14 -21.74
C SER A 277 11.62 3.86 -21.41
N TRP A 278 11.17 4.13 -20.17
CA TRP A 278 9.79 3.96 -19.74
C TRP A 278 8.83 4.83 -20.56
N LEU A 279 9.19 6.11 -20.75
CA LEU A 279 8.41 7.07 -21.55
C LEU A 279 8.29 6.58 -23.00
N LYS A 280 9.41 6.17 -23.61
CA LYS A 280 9.43 5.65 -24.98
C LYS A 280 8.61 4.36 -25.12
N ALA A 281 8.73 3.41 -24.18
CA ALA A 281 7.99 2.14 -24.17
C ALA A 281 6.47 2.33 -24.06
N ASN A 282 6.04 3.44 -23.45
CA ASN A 282 4.64 3.81 -23.29
C ASN A 282 4.16 4.87 -24.30
N GLY A 283 4.96 5.16 -25.33
CA GLY A 283 4.56 5.97 -26.48
C GLY A 283 4.61 7.49 -26.27
N PHE A 284 5.27 7.97 -25.22
CA PHE A 284 5.45 9.40 -25.00
C PHE A 284 6.49 9.99 -25.95
N ASN A 285 6.23 11.20 -26.48
CA ASN A 285 7.16 11.90 -27.35
C ASN A 285 8.24 12.61 -26.52
N VAL A 286 9.50 12.22 -26.71
CA VAL A 286 10.67 12.79 -26.02
C VAL A 286 11.57 13.63 -26.93
N ARG A 287 11.27 13.76 -28.24
CA ARG A 287 12.17 14.34 -29.24
C ARG A 287 11.82 15.76 -29.68
N ASP A 288 10.53 16.08 -29.79
CA ASP A 288 10.08 17.35 -30.37
C ASP A 288 9.85 18.40 -29.27
N GLN A 289 10.64 19.49 -29.28
CA GLN A 289 10.47 20.70 -28.46
C GLN A 289 9.78 20.51 -27.10
N CYS A 290 10.31 19.63 -26.25
CA CYS A 290 9.98 19.52 -24.82
C CYS A 290 8.48 19.57 -24.43
N GLY A 291 7.60 19.08 -25.32
CA GLY A 291 6.17 18.89 -25.06
C GLY A 291 5.33 20.18 -24.91
N GLY A 292 4.02 20.00 -24.84
CA GLY A 292 3.04 21.04 -24.50
C GLY A 292 2.99 21.37 -23.01
N SER A 293 2.15 22.33 -22.62
CA SER A 293 2.08 22.87 -21.25
C SER A 293 1.70 21.86 -20.14
N ASN A 294 1.31 20.63 -20.49
CA ASN A 294 0.97 19.56 -19.56
C ASN A 294 1.82 18.28 -19.77
N ASP A 295 2.88 18.34 -20.58
CA ASP A 295 3.74 17.19 -20.89
C ASP A 295 4.90 17.08 -19.90
N TRP A 296 4.56 16.85 -18.62
CA TRP A 296 5.51 16.79 -17.53
C TRP A 296 5.21 15.67 -16.54
N VAL A 297 6.25 15.26 -15.81
CA VAL A 297 6.15 14.31 -14.69
C VAL A 297 6.62 15.00 -13.41
N GLY A 298 5.83 14.89 -12.35
CA GLY A 298 6.13 15.38 -11.01
C GLY A 298 6.87 14.35 -10.15
N PHE A 299 7.75 14.84 -9.28
CA PHE A 299 8.55 14.03 -8.36
C PHE A 299 8.61 14.70 -6.98
N HIS A 300 8.23 13.95 -5.94
CA HIS A 300 8.36 14.39 -4.54
C HIS A 300 9.78 14.24 -4.01
N ASP A 301 10.53 13.27 -4.53
CA ASP A 301 11.94 13.06 -4.25
C ASP A 301 12.65 12.57 -5.52
N LEU A 302 13.89 13.04 -5.73
CA LEU A 302 14.74 12.64 -6.85
C LEU A 302 15.83 11.64 -6.43
N THR A 303 16.08 11.47 -5.13
CA THR A 303 17.19 10.67 -4.59
C THR A 303 17.15 9.23 -5.11
N TYR A 304 15.97 8.60 -5.12
CA TYR A 304 15.82 7.26 -5.67
C TYR A 304 16.19 7.21 -7.16
N PHE A 305 15.68 8.13 -7.97
CA PHE A 305 15.86 8.14 -9.42
C PHE A 305 17.30 8.43 -9.82
N ASP A 306 17.96 9.37 -9.15
CA ASP A 306 19.38 9.68 -9.39
C ASP A 306 20.26 8.45 -9.10
N LYS A 307 20.02 7.75 -7.98
CA LYS A 307 20.79 6.54 -7.62
C LYS A 307 20.46 5.34 -8.50
N ALA A 308 19.19 5.14 -8.85
CA ALA A 308 18.76 4.05 -9.72
C ALA A 308 19.28 4.22 -11.15
N GLU A 309 19.25 5.42 -11.71
CA GLU A 309 19.88 5.73 -13.01
C GLU A 309 21.38 5.43 -12.97
N ALA A 310 22.08 5.80 -11.90
CA ALA A 310 23.49 5.51 -11.74
C ALA A 310 23.79 4.00 -11.62
N LEU A 311 22.92 3.24 -10.97
CA LEU A 311 23.03 1.78 -10.85
C LEU A 311 22.83 1.05 -12.19
N LEU A 312 22.03 1.63 -13.10
CA LEU A 312 21.68 1.03 -14.39
C LEU A 312 22.73 1.28 -15.49
N LYS A 313 23.68 2.21 -15.28
CA LYS A 313 24.80 2.50 -16.19
C LYS A 313 25.90 1.47 -16.07
#